data_AF-A0A7W1HSS2-F1
#
_entry.id   AF-A0A7W1HSS2-F1
#
_cell.length_a   1.000
_cell.length_b   1.000
_cell.length_c   1.000
_cell.angle_alpha   90.00
_cell.angle_beta   90.00
_cell.angle_gamma   90.00
#
_symmetry.space_group_name_H-M   'P 1'
#
loop_
_entity.id
_entity.type
_entity.pdbx_description
1 polymer ?
#
loop_
_entity_poly.entity_id
_entity_poly.type
_entity_poly.pdbx_seq_one_letter_code
_entity_poly.pdbx_strand_id
1 'polypeptide(L)'
;MNQRLLHWFAWWVALVLLWQLFVNTFATPEVLAGLVAAAIAATAAEIVRGQGLVHFRPELRWLLRARKLPLAVVVDCRIVMGAVWRRLARREPVRGTFTAFPFSCGGDDAEAAARRALYVMAISLTPNTFVIGIDRENDVMLVHQLVSTNPATASDLV
;
A
#
# COMPACT_ATOMS: atom_id res chain seq x y z
N MET A 1 23.87 -0.49 -23.52
CA MET A 1 22.46 -0.94 -23.67
C MET A 1 21.58 0.06 -22.93
N ASN A 2 20.63 0.72 -23.61
CA ASN A 2 19.90 1.86 -23.06
C ASN A 2 19.07 1.45 -21.82
N GLN A 3 19.32 2.05 -20.66
CA GLN A 3 18.59 1.74 -19.41
C GLN A 3 17.07 1.85 -19.57
N ARG A 4 16.60 2.76 -20.44
CA ARG A 4 15.18 2.92 -20.79
C ARG A 4 14.58 1.66 -21.43
N LEU A 5 15.30 1.06 -22.38
CA LEU A 5 14.85 -0.17 -23.04
C LEU A 5 14.80 -1.35 -22.07
N LEU A 6 15.79 -1.44 -21.17
CA LEU A 6 15.84 -2.50 -20.17
C LEU A 6 14.65 -2.40 -19.19
N HIS A 7 14.33 -1.19 -18.74
CA HIS A 7 13.18 -0.97 -17.86
C HIS A 7 11.84 -1.18 -18.57
N TRP A 8 11.68 -0.71 -19.81
CA TRP A 8 10.48 -0.95 -20.60
C TRP A 8 10.27 -2.45 -20.79
N PHE A 9 11.33 -3.19 -21.13
CA PHE A 9 11.28 -4.64 -21.28
C PHE A 9 10.97 -5.35 -19.95
N ALA A 10 11.57 -4.90 -18.84
CA ALA A 10 11.26 -5.45 -17.51
C ALA A 10 9.78 -5.26 -17.13
N TRP A 11 9.21 -4.07 -17.37
CA TRP A 11 7.78 -3.82 -17.16
C TRP A 11 6.91 -4.66 -18.08
N TRP A 12 7.28 -4.77 -19.36
CA TRP A 12 6.57 -5.59 -20.33
C TRP A 12 6.52 -7.05 -19.89
N VAL A 13 7.66 -7.65 -19.54
CA VAL A 13 7.73 -9.03 -19.04
C VAL A 13 6.90 -9.19 -17.76
N ALA A 14 7.03 -8.28 -16.79
CA ALA A 14 6.26 -8.35 -15.55
C ALA A 14 4.75 -8.30 -15.79
N LEU A 15 4.28 -7.45 -16.71
CA LEU A 15 2.88 -7.30 -17.06
C LEU A 15 2.33 -8.49 -17.85
N VAL A 16 3.13 -9.08 -18.75
CA VAL A 16 2.77 -10.32 -19.45
C VAL A 16 2.62 -11.46 -18.45
N LEU A 17 3.55 -11.62 -17.51
CA LEU A 17 3.46 -12.64 -16.46
C LEU A 17 2.25 -12.41 -15.56
N LEU A 18 1.97 -11.15 -15.18
CA LEU A 18 0.79 -10.80 -14.40
C LEU A 18 -0.50 -11.10 -15.14
N TRP A 19 -0.58 -10.76 -16.44
CA TRP A 19 -1.71 -11.11 -17.31
C TRP A 19 -1.92 -12.62 -17.34
N GLN A 20 -0.84 -13.38 -17.54
CA GLN A 20 -0.93 -14.84 -17.62
C GLN A 20 -1.39 -15.47 -16.31
N LEU A 21 -0.95 -14.94 -15.17
CA LEU A 21 -1.43 -15.34 -13.85
C LEU A 21 -2.91 -14.98 -13.64
N PHE A 22 -3.34 -13.83 -14.20
CA PHE A 22 -4.71 -13.34 -14.08
C PHE A 22 -5.72 -14.16 -14.89
N VAL A 23 -5.43 -14.41 -16.18
CA VAL A 23 -6.34 -15.18 -17.04
C VAL A 23 -6.18 -16.69 -16.80
N ASN A 24 -4.98 -17.16 -16.42
CA ASN A 24 -4.65 -18.56 -16.15
C ASN A 24 -4.98 -19.52 -17.31
N THR A 25 -4.81 -19.06 -18.54
CA THR A 25 -5.10 -19.81 -19.77
C THR A 25 -4.14 -19.44 -20.87
N PHE A 26 -3.67 -20.44 -21.59
CA PHE A 26 -2.66 -20.29 -22.64
C PHE A 26 -3.27 -20.32 -24.04
N ALA A 27 -4.55 -19.94 -24.20
CA ALA A 27 -5.11 -19.88 -25.54
C ALA A 27 -4.42 -18.77 -26.32
N THR A 28 -4.12 -19.04 -27.59
CA THR A 28 -3.47 -18.10 -28.51
C THR A 28 -4.06 -16.68 -28.49
N PRO A 29 -5.40 -16.47 -28.53
CA PRO A 29 -5.94 -15.11 -28.48
C PRO A 29 -5.65 -14.37 -27.17
N GLU A 30 -5.60 -15.07 -26.04
CA GLU A 30 -5.36 -14.48 -24.72
C GLU A 30 -3.90 -14.08 -24.55
N VAL A 31 -2.99 -14.90 -25.06
CA VAL A 31 -1.55 -14.60 -25.09
C VAL A 31 -1.30 -13.37 -25.95
N LEU A 32 -1.88 -13.30 -27.16
CA LEU A 32 -1.72 -12.14 -28.05
C LEU A 32 -2.30 -10.87 -27.43
N ALA A 33 -3.50 -10.94 -26.83
CA ALA A 33 -4.09 -9.82 -26.12
C ALA A 33 -3.19 -9.33 -24.98
N GLY A 34 -2.64 -10.26 -24.18
CA GLY A 34 -1.73 -9.95 -23.09
C GLY A 34 -0.45 -9.27 -23.55
N LEU A 35 0.19 -9.76 -24.63
CA LEU A 35 1.42 -9.16 -25.18
C LEU A 35 1.19 -7.71 -25.64
N VAL A 36 0.08 -7.46 -26.34
CA VAL A 36 -0.28 -6.12 -26.84
C VAL A 36 -0.67 -5.20 -25.68
N ALA A 37 -1.53 -5.64 -24.77
CA ALA A 37 -1.94 -4.86 -23.61
C ALA A 37 -0.73 -4.51 -22.72
N ALA A 38 0.15 -5.48 -22.47
CA ALA A 38 1.38 -5.25 -21.72
C ALA A 38 2.33 -4.27 -22.41
N ALA A 39 2.42 -4.28 -23.75
CA ALA A 39 3.24 -3.31 -24.48
C ALA A 39 2.71 -1.87 -24.35
N ILE A 40 1.38 -1.70 -24.43
CA ILE A 40 0.73 -0.41 -24.20
C ILE A 40 0.99 0.07 -22.77
N ALA A 41 0.78 -0.81 -21.78
CA ALA A 41 0.98 -0.48 -20.37
C ALA A 41 2.46 -0.20 -20.03
N ALA A 42 3.42 -0.95 -20.59
CA ALA A 42 4.85 -0.69 -20.42
C ALA A 42 5.25 0.67 -21.02
N THR A 43 4.65 1.05 -22.15
CA THR A 43 4.86 2.37 -22.77
C THR A 43 4.29 3.49 -21.89
N ALA A 44 3.07 3.30 -21.35
CA ALA A 44 2.49 4.25 -20.40
C ALA A 44 3.36 4.39 -19.13
N ALA A 45 3.87 3.29 -18.58
CA ALA A 45 4.77 3.29 -17.43
C ALA A 45 6.08 4.05 -17.72
N GLU A 46 6.65 3.91 -18.93
CA GLU A 46 7.84 4.65 -19.34
C GLU A 46 7.55 6.16 -19.47
N ILE A 47 6.39 6.55 -20.01
CA ILE A 47 5.97 7.95 -20.11
C ILE A 47 5.84 8.56 -18.71
N VAL A 48 5.13 7.90 -17.79
CA VAL A 48 4.97 8.36 -16.41
C VAL A 48 6.33 8.48 -15.71
N ARG A 49 7.23 7.51 -15.92
CA ARG A 49 8.58 7.59 -15.37
C ARG A 49 9.38 8.75 -15.96
N GLY A 50 9.27 8.98 -17.26
CA GLY A 50 9.93 10.06 -17.97
C GLY A 50 9.49 11.46 -17.49
N GLN A 51 8.29 11.57 -16.93
CA GLN A 51 7.80 12.82 -16.34
C GLN A 51 8.36 13.11 -14.93
N GLY A 52 9.13 12.20 -14.33
CA GLY A 52 9.71 12.41 -12.99
C GLY A 52 8.66 12.50 -11.87
N LEU A 53 7.40 12.20 -12.15
CA LEU A 53 6.31 12.28 -11.17
C LEU A 53 6.37 11.17 -10.12
N VAL A 54 7.12 10.09 -10.40
CA VAL A 54 7.19 8.90 -9.53
C VAL A 54 8.63 8.65 -9.09
N HIS A 55 9.02 9.32 -8.02
CA HIS A 55 10.23 9.03 -7.28
C HIS A 55 9.95 7.94 -6.23
N PHE A 56 9.58 6.73 -6.68
CA PHE A 56 9.24 5.61 -5.80
C PHE A 56 10.36 4.56 -5.83
N ARG A 57 11.21 4.53 -4.81
CA ARG A 57 12.28 3.53 -4.65
C ARG A 57 12.00 2.69 -3.39
N PRO A 58 11.16 1.65 -3.48
CA PRO A 58 10.87 0.80 -2.34
C PRO A 58 12.09 -0.07 -2.03
N GLU A 59 12.50 -0.10 -0.76
CA GLU A 59 13.55 -1.01 -0.34
C GLU A 59 13.01 -2.41 -0.07
N LEU A 60 13.71 -3.45 -0.54
CA LEU A 60 13.31 -4.85 -0.34
C LEU A 60 13.22 -5.23 1.14
N ARG A 61 13.98 -4.55 2.00
CA ARG A 61 13.92 -4.73 3.47
C ARG A 61 12.56 -4.36 4.06
N TRP A 62 11.78 -3.48 3.41
CA TRP A 62 10.43 -3.11 3.87
C TRP A 62 9.41 -4.20 3.57
N LEU A 63 9.58 -4.98 2.49
CA LEU A 63 8.75 -6.16 2.22
C LEU A 63 8.87 -7.23 3.31
N LEU A 64 10.04 -7.34 3.96
CA LEU A 64 10.19 -8.23 5.11
C LEU A 64 9.35 -7.77 6.32
N ARG A 65 9.20 -6.45 6.51
CA ARG A 65 8.33 -5.89 7.56
C ARG A 65 6.85 -6.10 7.23
N ALA A 66 6.48 -6.04 5.95
CA ALA A 66 5.14 -6.36 5.46
C ALA A 66 4.68 -7.80 5.77
N ARG A 67 5.56 -8.72 6.18
CA ARG A 67 5.17 -10.06 6.64
C ARG A 67 4.27 -10.07 7.87
N LYS A 68 4.29 -9.01 8.68
CA LYS A 68 3.40 -8.87 9.83
C LYS A 68 1.99 -8.41 9.45
N LEU A 69 1.81 -7.81 8.27
CA LEU A 69 0.53 -7.28 7.82
C LEU A 69 -0.62 -8.29 7.80
N PRO A 70 -0.45 -9.54 7.30
CA PRO A 70 -1.54 -10.50 7.32
C PRO A 70 -2.05 -10.77 8.74
N LEU A 71 -1.14 -10.87 9.71
CA LEU A 71 -1.51 -11.08 11.11
C LEU A 71 -2.19 -9.83 11.69
N ALA A 72 -1.67 -8.63 11.41
CA ALA A 72 -2.26 -7.37 11.84
C ALA A 72 -3.69 -7.21 11.29
N VAL A 73 -3.92 -7.52 10.01
CA VAL A 73 -5.25 -7.50 9.38
C VAL A 73 -6.20 -8.47 10.08
N VAL A 74 -5.77 -9.70 10.39
CA VAL A 74 -6.61 -10.68 11.11
C VAL A 74 -6.96 -10.20 12.52
N VAL A 75 -6.00 -9.62 13.24
CA VAL A 75 -6.23 -9.07 14.59
C VAL A 75 -7.23 -7.90 14.53
N ASP A 76 -7.03 -6.95 13.62
CA ASP A 76 -7.93 -5.81 13.45
C ASP A 76 -9.32 -6.24 13.00
N CYS A 77 -9.43 -7.25 12.13
CA CYS A 77 -10.72 -7.84 11.76
C CYS A 77 -11.48 -8.35 12.99
N ARG A 78 -10.79 -8.99 13.96
CA ARG A 78 -11.42 -9.43 15.21
C ARG A 78 -11.88 -8.26 16.07
N ILE A 79 -11.09 -7.18 16.14
CA ILE A 79 -11.44 -5.96 16.89
C ILE A 79 -12.70 -5.32 16.30
N VAL A 80 -12.72 -5.11 14.98
CA VAL A 80 -13.85 -4.52 14.28
C VAL A 80 -15.08 -5.41 14.37
N MET A 81 -14.95 -6.72 14.18
CA MET A 81 -16.05 -7.68 14.35
C MET A 81 -16.62 -7.63 15.77
N GLY A 82 -15.76 -7.54 16.79
CA GLY A 82 -16.19 -7.37 18.17
C GLY A 82 -16.90 -6.04 18.44
N ALA A 83 -16.49 -4.95 17.78
CA ALA A 83 -17.17 -3.66 17.84
C ALA A 83 -18.55 -3.71 17.17
N VAL A 84 -18.65 -4.33 15.99
CA VAL A 84 -19.92 -4.57 15.29
C VAL A 84 -20.86 -5.42 16.14
N TRP A 85 -20.37 -6.52 16.72
CA TRP A 85 -21.14 -7.38 17.60
C TRP A 85 -21.69 -6.62 18.82
N ARG A 86 -20.85 -5.84 19.53
CA ARG A 86 -21.30 -5.02 20.67
C ARG A 86 -22.36 -4.01 20.26
N ARG A 87 -22.21 -3.38 19.09
CA ARG A 87 -23.22 -2.46 18.57
C ARG A 87 -24.54 -3.15 18.23
N LEU A 88 -24.50 -4.35 17.63
CA LEU A 88 -25.72 -5.07 17.24
C LEU A 88 -26.42 -5.74 18.42
N ALA A 89 -25.66 -6.47 19.25
CA ALA A 89 -26.21 -7.27 20.34
C ALA A 89 -26.50 -6.45 21.61
N ARG A 90 -25.67 -5.44 21.91
CA ARG A 90 -25.77 -4.64 23.15
C ARG A 90 -26.21 -3.19 22.91
N ARG A 91 -26.39 -2.77 21.65
CA ARG A 91 -26.68 -1.37 21.27
C ARG A 91 -25.69 -0.34 21.84
N GLU A 92 -24.46 -0.79 22.12
CA GLU A 92 -23.40 0.08 22.62
C GLU A 92 -22.92 1.02 21.50
N PRO A 93 -22.79 2.33 21.77
CA PRO A 93 -22.24 3.26 20.79
C PRO A 93 -20.74 3.00 20.61
N VAL A 94 -20.32 2.76 19.37
CA VAL A 94 -18.91 2.72 18.98
C VAL A 94 -18.51 4.11 18.49
N ARG A 95 -17.55 4.74 19.16
CA ARG A 95 -17.01 6.05 18.77
C ARG A 95 -15.57 5.88 18.31
N GLY A 96 -15.32 6.25 17.06
CA GLY A 96 -13.96 6.35 16.54
C GLY A 96 -13.22 7.54 17.16
N THR A 97 -11.90 7.47 17.17
CA THR A 97 -11.01 8.48 17.74
C THR A 97 -9.98 8.91 16.71
N PHE A 98 -9.61 10.18 16.72
CA PHE A 98 -8.50 10.71 15.94
C PHE A 98 -7.27 10.77 16.82
N THR A 99 -6.19 10.13 16.38
CA THR A 99 -4.96 10.05 17.14
C THR A 99 -3.79 10.43 16.25
N ALA A 100 -2.90 11.28 16.78
CA ALA A 100 -1.64 11.61 16.14
C ALA A 100 -0.55 10.70 16.71
N PHE A 101 0.16 10.00 15.84
CA PHE A 101 1.29 9.15 16.21
C PHE A 101 2.61 9.75 15.71
N PRO A 102 3.68 9.73 16.51
CA PRO A 102 5.01 10.10 16.02
C PRO A 102 5.38 9.28 14.80
N PHE A 103 5.81 9.95 13.73
CA PHE A 103 6.18 9.33 12.46
C PHE A 103 7.23 10.16 11.74
N SER A 104 8.45 9.63 11.61
CA SER A 104 9.55 10.30 10.92
C SER A 104 9.29 10.38 9.41
N CYS A 105 8.85 11.55 8.95
CA CYS A 105 8.45 11.79 7.57
C CYS A 105 9.63 11.65 6.61
N GLY A 106 10.85 11.94 7.06
CA GLY A 106 12.04 11.99 6.21
C GLY A 106 12.05 13.20 5.27
N GLY A 107 13.00 13.24 4.35
CA GLY A 107 13.15 14.34 3.40
C GLY A 107 12.19 14.26 2.20
N ASP A 108 12.50 15.07 1.18
CA ASP A 108 11.82 15.09 -0.12
C ASP A 108 12.45 14.14 -1.14
N ASP A 109 13.30 13.22 -0.68
CA ASP A 109 13.91 12.19 -1.50
C ASP A 109 12.93 11.05 -1.85
N ALA A 110 13.28 10.31 -2.90
CA ALA A 110 12.48 9.21 -3.43
C ALA A 110 12.20 8.09 -2.42
N GLU A 111 13.15 7.85 -1.51
CA GLU A 111 13.04 6.80 -0.51
C GLU A 111 12.07 7.22 0.59
N ALA A 112 12.21 8.45 1.11
CA ALA A 112 11.26 8.99 2.08
C ALA A 112 9.83 9.05 1.50
N ALA A 113 9.65 9.49 0.26
CA ALA A 113 8.35 9.49 -0.40
C ALA A 113 7.75 8.07 -0.51
N ALA A 114 8.55 7.08 -0.92
CA ALA A 114 8.12 5.69 -0.99
C ALA A 114 7.75 5.11 0.38
N ARG A 115 8.56 5.40 1.41
CA ARG A 115 8.31 4.99 2.79
C ARG A 115 6.97 5.53 3.27
N ARG A 116 6.72 6.84 3.12
CA ARG A 116 5.45 7.46 3.52
C ARG A 116 4.25 6.80 2.85
N ALA A 117 4.31 6.62 1.52
CA ALA A 117 3.24 5.98 0.77
C ALA A 117 2.97 4.53 1.23
N LEU A 118 4.03 3.75 1.49
CA LEU A 118 3.90 2.38 1.96
C LEU A 118 3.34 2.30 3.37
N TYR A 119 3.73 3.19 4.28
CA TYR A 119 3.16 3.25 5.63
C TYR A 119 1.68 3.64 5.60
N VAL A 120 1.31 4.64 4.78
CA VAL A 120 -0.10 5.01 4.57
C VAL A 120 -0.91 3.81 4.09
N MET A 121 -0.42 3.12 3.06
CA MET A 121 -1.08 1.93 2.52
C MET A 121 -1.19 0.83 3.57
N ALA A 122 -0.10 0.53 4.27
CA ALA A 122 -0.02 -0.57 5.23
C ALA A 122 -0.95 -0.35 6.43
N ILE A 123 -0.99 0.86 6.98
CA ILE A 123 -1.87 1.21 8.11
C ILE A 123 -3.32 1.25 7.66
N SER A 124 -3.63 1.90 6.53
CA SER A 124 -5.01 1.99 6.02
C SER A 124 -5.55 0.66 5.50
N LEU A 125 -4.70 -0.36 5.31
CA LEU A 125 -5.13 -1.71 4.99
C LEU A 125 -5.69 -2.44 6.22
N THR A 126 -5.30 -2.06 7.43
CA THR A 126 -5.81 -2.71 8.64
C THR A 126 -7.19 -2.13 8.98
N PRO A 127 -8.24 -2.97 9.15
CA PRO A 127 -9.62 -2.49 9.17
C PRO A 127 -9.99 -1.61 10.38
N ASN A 128 -9.14 -1.54 11.42
CA ASN A 128 -9.41 -0.67 12.57
C ASN A 128 -8.86 0.76 12.39
N THR A 129 -7.87 0.97 11.52
CA THR A 129 -7.12 2.24 11.45
C THR A 129 -7.05 2.77 10.02
N PHE A 130 -7.27 4.08 9.84
CA PHE A 130 -7.21 4.74 8.54
C PHE A 130 -6.37 6.02 8.63
N VAL A 131 -5.36 6.17 7.77
CA VAL A 131 -4.53 7.38 7.75
C VAL A 131 -5.27 8.52 7.06
N ILE A 132 -5.36 9.66 7.74
CA ILE A 132 -6.01 10.87 7.22
C ILE A 132 -4.98 11.77 6.55
N GLY A 133 -3.82 11.90 7.19
CA GLY A 133 -2.79 12.81 6.75
C GLY A 133 -1.48 12.60 7.48
N ILE A 134 -0.43 13.16 6.90
CA ILE A 134 0.90 13.24 7.49
C ILE A 134 1.23 14.72 7.59
N ASP A 135 1.46 15.18 8.81
CA ASP A 135 1.99 16.50 9.09
C ASP A 135 3.52 16.40 9.11
N ARG A 136 4.15 16.98 8.07
CA ARG A 136 5.60 16.95 7.88
C ARG A 136 6.32 17.97 8.75
N GLU A 137 5.64 19.03 9.18
CA GLU A 137 6.24 20.06 10.02
C GLU A 137 6.41 19.54 11.44
N ASN A 138 5.45 18.75 11.92
CA ASN A 138 5.44 18.21 13.27
C ASN A 138 5.86 16.74 13.37
N ASP A 139 6.23 16.09 12.26
CA ASP A 139 6.61 14.67 12.20
C ASP A 139 5.58 13.73 12.83
N VAL A 140 4.30 13.95 12.49
CA VAL A 140 3.19 13.14 12.99
C VAL A 140 2.31 12.60 11.87
N MET A 141 1.82 11.39 12.08
CA MET A 141 0.80 10.77 11.25
C MET A 141 -0.54 10.85 11.98
N LEU A 142 -1.51 11.52 11.36
CA LEU A 142 -2.87 11.59 11.87
C LEU A 142 -3.69 10.41 11.33
N VAL A 143 -4.24 9.62 12.23
CA VAL A 143 -5.08 8.48 11.88
C VAL A 143 -6.44 8.56 12.55
N HIS A 144 -7.42 7.95 11.90
CA HIS A 144 -8.71 7.61 12.49
C HIS A 144 -8.69 6.16 12.93
N GLN A 145 -9.05 5.90 14.19
CA GLN A 145 -9.26 4.54 14.70
C GLN A 145 -10.73 4.32 14.99
N LEU A 146 -11.29 3.20 14.52
CA LEU A 146 -12.66 2.82 14.84
C LEU A 146 -12.80 2.42 16.32
N VAL A 147 -11.85 1.64 16.81
CA VAL A 147 -11.69 1.28 18.22
C VAL A 147 -10.33 1.77 18.67
N SER A 148 -10.31 2.61 19.71
CA SER A 148 -9.06 3.11 20.28
C SER A 148 -8.17 1.96 20.72
N THR A 149 -7.01 1.87 20.11
CA THR A 149 -5.88 1.07 20.58
C THR A 149 -4.78 2.07 20.92
N ASN A 150 -3.94 1.78 21.92
CA ASN A 150 -2.90 2.71 22.35
C ASN A 150 -1.51 2.25 21.85
N PRO A 151 -1.10 2.58 20.62
CA PRO A 151 0.24 2.32 20.14
C PRO A 151 1.18 3.48 20.52
N ALA A 152 2.46 3.15 20.73
CA ALA A 152 3.48 4.14 21.07
C ALA A 152 4.00 4.90 19.83
N THR A 153 3.99 4.27 18.65
CA THR A 153 4.47 4.83 17.38
C THR A 153 3.67 4.31 16.18
N ALA A 154 3.76 5.02 15.03
CA ALA A 154 3.13 4.55 13.78
C ALA A 154 3.68 3.21 13.26
N SER A 155 4.93 2.86 13.61
CA SER A 155 5.49 1.54 13.30
C SER A 155 4.90 0.40 14.11
N ASP A 156 4.23 0.68 15.24
CA ASP A 156 3.61 -0.37 16.04
C ASP A 156 2.23 -0.78 15.49
N LEU A 157 1.72 -0.03 14.51
CA LEU A 157 0.49 -0.35 13.79
C LEU A 157 0.69 -1.44 12.73
N VAL A 158 1.94 -1.74 12.31
CA VAL A 158 2.29 -2.66 11.21
C VAL A 158 3.53 -3.50 11.52
#